data_AF-A0A841T5D9-F1
#
_entry.id   AF-A0A841T5D9-F1
#
_cell.length_a   1.000
_cell.length_b   1.000
_cell.length_c   1.000
_cell.angle_alpha   90.00
_cell.angle_beta   90.00
_cell.angle_gamma   90.00
#
_symmetry.space_group_name_H-M   'P 1'
#
loop_
_entity.id
_entity.type
_entity.pdbx_description
1 polymer ?
#
loop_
_entity_poly.entity_id
_entity_poly.type
_entity_poly.pdbx_seq_one_letter_code
_entity_poly.pdbx_strand_id
1 'polypeptide(L)' 'MHQLLENLWNVTDDLLYRVRIYDRNLAYSDEIVKMDELHRKIDSLRVSDDERLLAFGVDKLKEMRSRLLTMMEDLLFTA' A
#
# COMPACT_ATOMS: atom_id res chain seq x y z
N MET A 1 12.14 8.96 -11.09
CA MET A 1 10.80 8.85 -10.46
C MET A 1 10.23 7.45 -10.60
N HIS A 2 10.31 6.83 -11.79
CA HIS A 2 9.95 5.42 -12.02
C HIS A 2 10.54 4.43 -11.00
N GLN A 3 11.86 4.38 -10.82
CA GLN A 3 12.49 3.45 -9.86
C GLN A 3 11.97 3.62 -8.41
N LEU A 4 11.68 4.86 -8.01
CA LEU A 4 11.13 5.15 -6.68
C LEU A 4 9.70 4.61 -6.56
N LEU A 5 8.89 4.83 -7.59
CA LEU A 5 7.52 4.31 -7.66
C LEU A 5 7.52 2.77 -7.60
N GLU A 6 8.38 2.09 -8.37
CA GLU A 6 8.48 0.63 -8.36
C GLU A 6 8.90 0.09 -7.00
N ASN A 7 9.93 0.69 -6.38
CA ASN A 7 10.39 0.27 -5.06
C ASN A 7 9.28 0.45 -4.01
N LEU A 8 8.59 1.59 -4.02
CA LEU A 8 7.46 1.83 -3.12
C LEU A 8 6.32 0.86 -3.38
N TRP A 9 6.05 0.53 -4.64
CA TRP A 9 4.97 -0.37 -5.01
C TRP A 9 5.23 -1.79 -4.47
N ASN A 10 6.44 -2.32 -4.68
CA ASN A 10 6.84 -3.65 -4.21
C ASN A 10 6.82 -3.75 -2.68
N VAL A 11 7.34 -2.74 -1.98
CA VAL A 11 7.36 -2.71 -0.52
C VAL A 11 5.94 -2.59 0.05
N THR A 12 5.08 -1.80 -0.59
CA THR A 12 3.68 -1.65 -0.17
C THR A 12 2.89 -2.94 -0.39
N ASP A 13 3.16 -3.66 -1.49
CA ASP A 13 2.54 -4.96 -1.78
C ASP A 13 2.87 -6.01 -0.71
N ASP A 14 4.16 -6.17 -0.36
CA ASP A 14 4.59 -7.08 0.71
C ASP A 14 3.95 -6.72 2.05
N LEU A 15 3.87 -5.43 2.38
CA LEU A 15 3.27 -4.98 3.63
C LEU A 15 1.76 -5.23 3.66
N LEU A 16 1.06 -4.97 2.55
CA LEU A 16 -0.38 -5.23 2.40
C LEU A 16 -0.69 -6.73 2.54
N TYR A 17 0.16 -7.59 1.96
CA TYR A 17 0.09 -9.05 2.13
C TYR A 17 0.25 -9.46 3.59
N ARG A 18 1.24 -8.90 4.31
CA ARG A 18 1.45 -9.20 5.73
C ARG A 18 0.27 -8.78 6.58
N VAL A 19 -0.24 -7.55 6.41
CA VAL A 19 -1.41 -7.05 7.17
C VAL A 19 -2.60 -8.01 7.03
N ARG A 20 -2.87 -8.53 5.81
CA ARG A 20 -3.92 -9.53 5.60
C ARG A 20 -3.74 -10.81 6.40
N ILE A 21 -2.51 -11.28 6.55
CA ILE A 21 -2.21 -12.49 7.32
C ILE A 21 -2.42 -12.24 8.82
N TYR A 22 -2.05 -11.06 9.31
CA TYR A 22 -2.15 -10.71 10.72
C TYR A 22 -3.58 -10.32 11.13
N ASP A 23 -4.39 -9.77 10.23
CA ASP A 23 -5.79 -9.38 10.49
C ASP A 23 -6.76 -10.58 10.54
N ARG A 24 -6.51 -11.52 11.46
CA ARG A 24 -7.29 -12.76 11.60
C ARG A 24 -8.75 -12.51 12.00
N ASN A 25 -9.01 -11.41 12.70
CA ASN A 25 -10.34 -11.04 13.17
C ASN A 25 -11.06 -10.09 12.21
N LEU A 26 -10.50 -9.84 11.02
CA LEU A 26 -11.06 -8.97 9.98
C LEU A 26 -11.35 -7.53 10.46
N ALA A 27 -10.61 -7.06 11.46
CA ALA A 27 -10.77 -5.75 12.09
C ALA A 27 -10.50 -4.60 11.11
N TYR A 28 -9.65 -4.84 10.10
CA TYR A 28 -9.29 -3.86 9.07
C TYR A 28 -9.72 -4.29 7.66
N SER A 29 -10.55 -5.33 7.53
CA SER A 29 -10.94 -5.93 6.24
C SER A 29 -11.40 -4.92 5.19
N ASP A 30 -12.33 -4.02 5.54
CA ASP A 30 -12.82 -2.97 4.63
C ASP A 30 -11.72 -2.01 4.17
N GLU A 31 -10.79 -1.68 5.08
CA GLU A 31 -9.69 -0.75 4.78
C GLU A 31 -8.65 -1.42 3.87
N ILE A 32 -8.34 -2.70 4.11
CA ILE A 32 -7.47 -3.51 3.27
C ILE A 32 -8.02 -3.62 1.85
N VAL A 33 -9.33 -3.86 1.69
CA VAL A 33 -9.97 -3.94 0.35
C VAL A 33 -9.82 -2.63 -0.41
N LYS A 34 -10.05 -1.48 0.24
CA LYS A 34 -9.87 -0.17 -0.38
C LYS A 34 -8.41 0.08 -0.77
N MET A 35 -7.47 -0.37 0.05
CA MET A 35 -6.04 -0.27 -0.25
C MET A 35 -5.64 -1.17 -1.42
N ASP A 36 -6.20 -2.37 -1.54
CA ASP A 36 -6.05 -3.25 -2.69
C ASP A 36 -6.47 -2.58 -4.00
N GLU A 37 -7.66 -1.97 -3.99
CA GLU A 37 -8.17 -1.25 -5.16
C GLU A 37 -7.27 -0.08 -5.54
N LEU A 38 -6.78 0.67 -4.56
CA LEU A 38 -5.86 1.77 -4.79
C LEU A 38 -4.50 1.28 -5.33
N HIS A 39 -3.94 0.22 -4.76
CA HIS A 39 -2.68 -0.38 -5.20
C HIS A 39 -2.74 -0.83 -6.66
N ARG A 40 -3.84 -1.48 -7.06
CA ARG A 40 -4.10 -1.88 -8.46
C ARG A 40 -4.25 -0.69 -9.39
N LYS A 41 -4.90 0.39 -8.95
CA LYS A 41 -4.99 1.63 -9.75
C LYS A 41 -3.61 2.24 -9.97
N ILE A 42 -2.75 2.24 -8.95
CA ILE A 42 -1.39 2.78 -9.04
C ILE A 42 -0.50 1.90 -9.94
N ASP A 43 -0.73 0.59 -10.02
CA ASP A 43 0.04 -0.29 -10.91
C ASP A 43 -0.01 0.19 -12.37
N SER A 44 -1.18 0.63 -12.84
CA SER A 44 -1.33 1.22 -14.19
C SER A 44 -0.51 2.50 -14.42
N LEU A 45 -0.14 3.21 -13.35
CA LEU A 45 0.68 4.43 -13.43
C LEU A 45 2.17 4.11 -13.57
N ARG A 46 2.61 2.87 -13.29
CA ARG A 46 4.03 2.49 -13.34
C ARG A 46 4.63 2.50 -14.74
N VAL A 47 3.79 2.44 -15.76
CA VAL A 47 4.18 2.51 -17.18
C VAL A 47 3.95 3.90 -17.80
N SER A 48 3.54 4.87 -16.99
CA SER A 48 3.24 6.23 -17.44
C SER A 48 4.48 7.10 -17.45
N ASP A 49 4.75 7.79 -18.56
CA ASP A 49 5.79 8.82 -18.63
C ASP A 49 5.36 10.17 -18.04
N ASP A 50 4.08 10.34 -17.69
CA ASP A 50 3.59 11.58 -17.04
C ASP A 50 4.12 11.72 -15.61
N GLU A 51 5.03 12.67 -15.43
CA GLU A 51 5.66 12.98 -14.14
C GLU A 51 4.67 13.32 -13.02
N ARG A 52 3.55 13.97 -13.33
CA ARG A 52 2.53 14.33 -12.32
C ARG A 52 1.79 13.10 -11.84
N LEU A 53 1.48 12.18 -12.74
CA LEU A 53 0.84 10.90 -12.39
C LEU A 53 1.80 10.02 -11.58
N LEU A 54 3.08 10.00 -11.93
CA LEU A 54 4.09 9.28 -11.15
C LEU A 54 4.25 9.87 -9.75
N ALA A 55 4.30 11.20 -9.63
CA ALA A 55 4.36 11.88 -8.33
C ALA A 55 3.14 11.55 -7.46
N PHE A 56 1.94 11.60 -8.05
CA PHE A 56 0.70 11.19 -7.40
C PHE A 56 0.77 9.73 -6.90
N GLY A 57 1.25 8.80 -7.74
CA GLY A 57 1.42 7.40 -7.35
C GLY A 57 2.39 7.22 -6.18
N VAL A 58 3.51 7.95 -6.19
CA VAL A 58 4.49 7.95 -5.10
C VAL A 58 3.88 8.43 -3.80
N ASP A 59 3.13 9.53 -3.80
CA ASP A 59 2.52 10.08 -2.60
C ASP A 59 1.45 9.14 -2.03
N LYS A 60 0.63 8.54 -2.89
CA LYS A 60 -0.38 7.56 -2.46
C LYS A 60 0.25 6.31 -1.85
N LEU A 61 1.34 5.79 -2.43
CA LEU A 61 2.05 4.64 -1.86
C LEU A 61 2.69 4.98 -0.51
N LYS A 62 3.22 6.19 -0.33
CA LYS A 62 3.76 6.63 0.98
C LYS A 62 2.66 6.69 2.05
N GLU A 63 1.50 7.27 1.72
CA GLU A 63 0.34 7.33 2.62
C GLU A 63 -0.12 5.91 3.00
N MET A 64 -0.30 5.03 2.01
CA MET A 64 -0.68 3.64 2.24
C MET A 64 0.30 2.92 3.14
N ARG A 65 1.60 3.01 2.84
CA ARG A 65 2.65 2.37 3.64
C ARG A 65 2.62 2.84 5.09
N SER A 66 2.46 4.15 5.31
CA SER A 66 2.35 4.69 6.67
C SER A 66 1.19 4.06 7.42
N ARG A 67 0.02 3.97 6.80
CA ARG A 67 -1.17 3.41 7.43
C ARG A 67 -1.06 1.89 7.66
N LEU A 68 -0.50 1.16 6.70
CA LEU A 68 -0.26 -0.27 6.82
C LEU A 68 0.74 -0.60 7.93
N LEU A 69 1.76 0.24 8.14
CA LEU A 69 2.67 0.08 9.27
C LEU A 69 1.93 0.26 10.60
N THR A 70 1.07 1.28 10.72
CA THR A 70 0.23 1.45 11.91
C THR A 70 -0.70 0.26 12.14
N MET A 71 -1.33 -0.29 11.09
CA MET A 71 -2.14 -1.51 11.23
C MET A 71 -1.31 -2.71 11.69
N MET A 72 -0.12 -2.89 11.12
CA MET A 72 0.79 -3.96 11.55
C MET A 72 1.17 -3.81 13.01
N GLU A 73 1.49 -2.59 13.46
CA GLU A 73 1.78 -2.29 14.86
C GLU A 73 0.56 -2.65 15.73
N ASP A 74 -0.62 -2.14 15.41
CA ASP A 74 -1.86 -2.44 16.15
C ASP A 74 -2.10 -3.95 16.25
N LEU A 75 -1.97 -4.69 15.14
CA LEU A 75 -2.19 -6.13 15.08
C LEU A 75 -1.13 -6.93 15.85
N LEU A 76 0.13 -6.47 15.88
CA LEU A 76 1.21 -7.14 16.62
C LEU A 76 1.16 -6.84 18.12
N PHE A 77 0.72 -5.65 18.52
CA PHE A 77 0.60 -5.28 19.94
C PHE A 77 -0.68 -5.80 20.60
N THR A 78 -1.69 -6.16 19.81
CA THR A 78 -2.97 -6.73 20.31
C THR A 78 -3.06 -8.25 20.22
N ALA A 79 -2.06 -8.92 19.61
CA ALA A 79 -1.99 -10.38 19.47
C ALA A 79 -1.43 -11.12 20.69
#